data_AF-A0A366X225-F1
#
_entry.id   AF-A0A366X225-F1
#
_cell.length_a   1.000
_cell.length_b   1.000
_cell.length_c   1.000
_cell.angle_alpha   90.00
_cell.angle_beta   90.00
_cell.angle_gamma   90.00
#
_symmetry.space_group_name_H-M   'P 1'
#
loop_
_entity.id
_entity.type
_entity.pdbx_description
1 polymer ?
#
loop_
_entity_poly.entity_id
_entity_poly.type
_entity_poly.pdbx_seq_one_letter_code
_entity_poly.pdbx_strand_id
1 'polypeptide(L)'
;MKYLAALAALLLPAVVQATTQNTPGAEFVYECQIEEICKSGKCTPAGTPKKIMLKRVEGASKGTLSVDGDVAELHVFKGLGSYEFLQITNGGSVGYTIDESGTLAIRATGANSRNERGTCTVS
;
A
#
# COMPACT_ATOMS: atom_id res chain seq x y z
N MET A 1 41.46 -39.20 54.15
CA MET A 1 40.18 -39.13 53.43
C MET A 1 39.87 -37.66 53.16
N LYS A 2 40.12 -37.17 51.93
CA LYS A 2 39.83 -35.79 51.51
C LYS A 2 38.98 -35.88 50.24
N TYR A 3 37.75 -35.38 50.36
CA TYR A 3 36.76 -35.35 49.29
C TYR A 3 37.14 -34.27 48.27
N LEU A 4 37.26 -34.64 47.00
CA LEU A 4 37.30 -33.72 45.86
C LEU A 4 35.99 -33.90 45.11
N ALA A 5 35.05 -32.99 45.35
CA ALA A 5 33.84 -32.85 44.56
C ALA A 5 34.21 -32.20 43.22
N ALA A 6 34.10 -32.94 42.12
CA ALA A 6 34.21 -32.40 40.78
C ALA A 6 32.84 -31.78 40.39
N LEU A 7 32.79 -30.45 40.25
CA LEU A 7 31.67 -29.75 39.63
C LEU A 7 31.66 -30.09 38.13
N ALA A 8 30.64 -30.81 37.68
CA ALA A 8 30.30 -30.92 36.27
C ALA A 8 29.65 -29.60 35.82
N ALA A 9 30.39 -28.78 35.07
CA ALA A 9 29.83 -27.63 34.37
C ALA A 9 29.05 -28.12 33.14
N LEU A 10 27.73 -28.23 33.28
CA LEU A 10 26.81 -28.43 32.16
C LEU A 10 26.76 -27.14 31.33
N LEU A 11 27.49 -27.12 30.22
CA LEU A 11 27.34 -26.12 29.15
C LEU A 11 26.01 -26.39 28.43
N LEU A 12 24.95 -25.69 28.83
CA LEU A 12 23.71 -25.62 28.06
C LEU A 12 23.97 -24.80 26.79
N PRO A 13 23.62 -25.30 25.58
CA PRO A 13 23.68 -24.49 24.38
C PRO A 13 22.67 -23.34 24.52
N ALA A 14 23.18 -22.10 24.47
CA ALA A 14 22.34 -20.92 24.37
C ALA A 14 21.51 -21.04 23.10
N VAL A 15 20.20 -21.26 23.26
CA VAL A 15 19.24 -21.18 22.16
C VAL A 15 19.20 -19.73 21.71
N VAL A 16 19.92 -19.40 20.64
CA VAL A 16 19.82 -18.10 19.98
C VAL A 16 18.44 -18.09 19.32
N GLN A 17 17.44 -17.58 20.03
CA GLN A 17 16.15 -17.25 19.43
C GLN A 17 16.42 -16.09 18.47
N ALA A 18 16.42 -16.40 17.16
CA ALA A 18 16.37 -15.38 16.12
C ALA A 18 15.04 -14.65 16.25
N THR A 19 15.01 -13.56 17.02
CA THR A 19 13.92 -12.59 16.97
C THR A 19 13.99 -11.95 15.59
N THR A 20 13.11 -12.35 14.68
CA THR A 20 12.84 -11.57 13.47
C THR A 20 12.35 -10.21 13.95
N GLN A 21 13.26 -9.23 13.95
CA GLN A 21 12.91 -7.84 14.21
C GLN A 21 11.94 -7.44 13.10
N ASN A 22 10.66 -7.33 13.43
CA ASN A 22 9.63 -6.76 12.57
C ASN A 22 9.92 -5.26 12.47
N THR A 23 10.95 -4.89 11.73
CA THR A 23 11.16 -3.51 11.32
C THR A 23 10.02 -3.20 10.35
N PRO A 24 9.14 -2.22 10.64
CA PRO A 24 8.13 -1.81 9.69
C PRO A 24 8.82 -1.44 8.37
N GLY A 25 8.31 -1.96 7.25
CA GLY A 25 8.80 -1.58 5.94
C GLY A 25 8.67 -0.07 5.71
N ALA A 26 9.38 0.48 4.72
CA ALA A 26 9.26 1.89 4.39
C ALA A 26 7.80 2.25 4.06
N GLU A 27 7.32 3.36 4.61
CA GLU A 27 6.00 3.90 4.31
C GLU A 27 6.09 4.83 3.10
N PHE A 28 5.07 4.78 2.24
CA PHE A 28 4.96 5.64 1.08
C PHE A 28 3.56 6.25 1.05
N VAL A 29 3.50 7.58 0.98
CA VAL A 29 2.25 8.34 0.87
C VAL A 29 2.19 9.01 -0.49
N TYR A 30 1.17 8.69 -1.26
CA TYR A 30 0.88 9.29 -2.56
C TYR A 30 -0.23 10.32 -2.39
N GLU A 31 0.12 11.59 -2.50
CA GLU A 31 -0.82 12.70 -2.52
C GLU A 31 -1.22 12.95 -3.97
N CYS A 32 -2.46 12.61 -4.32
CA CYS A 32 -2.91 12.63 -5.70
C CYS A 32 -3.98 13.68 -5.95
N GLN A 33 -3.95 14.25 -7.16
CA GLN A 33 -4.98 15.14 -7.70
C GLN A 33 -5.62 14.48 -8.91
N ILE A 34 -6.92 14.26 -8.86
CA ILE A 34 -7.72 13.77 -9.99
C ILE A 34 -8.06 14.98 -10.86
N GLU A 35 -7.51 14.99 -12.07
CA GLU A 35 -7.50 16.14 -12.98
C GLU A 35 -8.42 15.94 -14.18
N GLU A 36 -8.66 14.69 -14.59
CA GLU A 36 -9.47 14.38 -15.77
C GLU A 36 -10.49 13.28 -15.51
N ILE A 37 -11.64 13.40 -16.18
CA ILE A 37 -12.67 12.36 -16.27
C ILE A 37 -12.65 11.83 -17.69
N CYS A 38 -12.55 10.51 -17.83
CA CYS A 38 -12.44 9.82 -19.11
C CYS A 38 -13.71 9.06 -19.46
N LYS A 39 -14.32 9.39 -20.61
CA LYS A 39 -15.50 8.75 -21.16
C LYS A 39 -15.28 8.38 -22.62
N SER A 40 -15.59 7.13 -22.97
CA SER A 40 -15.48 6.61 -24.35
C SER A 40 -14.10 6.87 -25.00
N GLY A 41 -13.03 6.70 -24.23
CA GLY A 41 -11.64 6.87 -24.69
C GLY A 41 -11.16 8.32 -24.77
N LYS A 42 -11.98 9.31 -24.43
CA LYS A 42 -11.58 10.73 -24.35
C LYS A 42 -11.57 11.19 -22.91
N CYS A 43 -10.56 11.95 -22.53
CA CYS A 43 -10.44 12.56 -21.20
C CYS A 43 -10.69 14.06 -21.29
N THR A 44 -11.42 14.59 -20.32
CA THR A 44 -11.73 16.02 -20.20
C THR A 44 -11.41 16.48 -18.78
N PRO A 45 -10.93 17.73 -18.59
CA PRO A 45 -10.64 18.26 -17.26
C PRO A 45 -11.84 18.14 -16.30
N ALA A 46 -11.59 17.74 -15.07
CA ALA A 46 -12.59 17.54 -14.01
C ALA A 46 -13.12 18.87 -13.41
N GLY A 47 -12.65 20.02 -13.91
CA GLY A 47 -12.96 21.34 -13.36
C GLY A 47 -12.12 21.61 -12.13
N THR A 48 -12.62 21.25 -10.94
CA THR A 48 -11.87 21.35 -9.68
C THR A 48 -11.18 20.01 -9.40
N PRO A 49 -9.84 19.97 -9.29
CA PRO A 49 -9.14 18.73 -9.00
C PRO A 49 -9.57 18.14 -7.65
N LYS A 50 -9.96 16.87 -7.65
CA LYS A 50 -10.29 16.15 -6.42
C LYS A 50 -9.01 15.58 -5.80
N LYS A 51 -8.78 15.84 -4.52
CA LYS A 51 -7.61 15.31 -3.80
C LYS A 51 -7.93 13.97 -3.16
N ILE A 52 -7.00 13.03 -3.27
CA ILE A 52 -7.03 11.76 -2.54
C ILE A 52 -5.63 11.45 -2.01
N MET A 53 -5.55 10.67 -0.94
CA MET A 53 -4.27 10.12 -0.49
C MET A 53 -4.30 8.60 -0.56
N LEU A 54 -3.26 8.00 -1.11
CA LEU A 54 -3.04 6.56 -1.11
C LEU A 54 -1.80 6.26 -0.30
N LYS A 55 -1.88 5.30 0.61
CA LYS A 55 -0.75 4.93 1.48
C LYS A 55 -0.49 3.44 1.39
N ARG A 56 0.79 3.07 1.32
CA ARG A 56 1.25 1.68 1.44
C ARG A 56 2.47 1.60 2.34
N VAL A 57 2.70 0.41 2.88
CA VAL A 57 3.91 0.05 3.61
C VAL A 57 4.62 -1.04 2.82
N GLU A 58 5.94 -0.95 2.67
CA GLU A 58 6.73 -1.96 1.98
C GLU A 58 6.54 -3.35 2.61
N GLY A 59 6.32 -4.36 1.76
CA GLY A 59 6.05 -5.72 2.18
C GLY A 59 4.61 -5.98 2.66
N ALA A 60 3.80 -4.95 2.87
CA ALA A 60 2.38 -5.11 3.21
C ALA A 60 1.52 -5.34 1.96
N SER A 61 0.54 -6.23 2.07
CA SER A 61 -0.49 -6.47 1.03
C SER A 61 -1.69 -5.53 1.16
N LYS A 62 -1.69 -4.66 2.17
CA LYS A 62 -2.74 -3.71 2.49
C LYS A 62 -2.21 -2.28 2.51
N GLY A 63 -3.09 -1.37 2.13
CA GLY A 63 -2.87 0.07 2.13
C GLY A 63 -4.16 0.80 2.44
N THR A 64 -4.14 2.13 2.35
CA THR A 64 -5.33 2.94 2.64
C THR A 64 -5.56 3.99 1.59
N LEU A 65 -6.84 4.24 1.29
CA LEU A 65 -7.33 5.43 0.61
C LEU A 65 -7.82 6.41 1.66
N SER A 66 -7.49 7.69 1.53
CA SER A 66 -8.19 8.76 2.22
C SER A 66 -8.80 9.75 1.24
N VAL A 67 -10.08 10.08 1.45
CA VAL A 67 -10.83 11.09 0.68
C VAL A 67 -11.63 11.92 1.65
N ASP A 68 -11.41 13.23 1.68
CA ASP A 68 -12.17 14.17 2.51
C ASP A 68 -12.26 13.78 4.01
N GLY A 69 -11.23 13.09 4.52
CA GLY A 69 -11.15 12.61 5.90
C GLY A 69 -11.66 11.18 6.13
N ASP A 70 -12.42 10.62 5.18
CA ASP A 70 -12.83 9.22 5.22
C ASP A 70 -11.65 8.32 4.83
N VAL A 71 -11.50 7.18 5.50
CA VAL A 71 -10.43 6.21 5.26
C VAL A 71 -11.00 4.84 4.90
N ALA A 72 -10.49 4.25 3.82
CA ALA A 72 -10.82 2.90 3.40
C ALA A 72 -9.55 2.05 3.24
N GLU A 73 -9.63 0.76 3.60
CA GLU A 73 -8.56 -0.19 3.34
C GLU A 73 -8.59 -0.64 1.87
N LEU A 74 -7.40 -0.82 1.28
CA LEU A 74 -7.17 -1.29 -0.08
C LEU A 74 -6.23 -2.49 -0.07
N HIS A 75 -6.37 -3.35 -1.06
CA HIS A 75 -5.30 -4.29 -1.42
C HIS A 75 -4.23 -3.57 -2.22
N VAL A 76 -2.96 -3.90 -1.97
CA VAL A 76 -1.82 -3.31 -2.69
C VAL A 76 -1.10 -4.40 -3.46
N PHE A 77 -0.87 -4.14 -4.74
CA PHE A 77 -0.13 -5.01 -5.64
C PHE A 77 1.02 -4.23 -6.27
N LYS A 78 2.20 -4.85 -6.30
CA LYS A 78 3.35 -4.30 -7.02
C LYS A 78 3.29 -4.77 -8.47
N GLY A 79 3.17 -3.83 -9.39
CA GLY A 79 3.30 -4.05 -10.83
C GLY A 79 4.74 -3.87 -11.31
N LEU A 80 4.97 -4.12 -12.59
CA LEU A 80 6.21 -3.71 -13.25
C LEU A 80 6.15 -2.21 -13.52
N GLY A 81 6.94 -1.42 -12.79
CA GLY A 81 6.98 0.04 -12.93
C GLY A 81 5.73 0.77 -12.42
N SER A 82 4.91 0.11 -11.58
CA SER A 82 3.71 0.73 -11.02
C SER A 82 3.29 0.07 -9.70
N TYR A 83 2.42 0.75 -8.97
CA TYR A 83 1.66 0.20 -7.85
C TYR A 83 0.17 0.28 -8.14
N GLU A 84 -0.53 -0.82 -7.85
CA GLU A 84 -1.98 -0.89 -7.95
C GLU A 84 -2.58 -1.00 -6.55
N PHE A 85 -3.55 -0.14 -6.28
CA PHE A 85 -4.40 -0.20 -5.10
C PHE A 85 -5.80 -0.60 -5.55
N LEU A 86 -6.37 -1.63 -4.91
CA LEU A 86 -7.67 -2.17 -5.30
C LEU A 86 -8.62 -2.19 -4.11
N GLN A 87 -9.74 -1.48 -4.28
CA GLN A 87 -10.92 -1.62 -3.43
C GLN A 87 -11.92 -2.56 -4.10
N ILE A 88 -12.41 -3.55 -3.35
CA ILE A 88 -13.48 -4.44 -3.80
C ILE A 88 -14.67 -4.26 -2.87
N THR A 89 -15.85 -4.08 -3.44
CA THR A 89 -17.12 -3.95 -2.72
C THR A 89 -18.15 -4.90 -3.33
N ASN A 90 -19.27 -5.13 -2.63
CA ASN A 90 -20.34 -6.01 -3.14
C ASN A 90 -20.95 -5.55 -4.49
N GLY A 91 -20.75 -4.28 -4.89
CA GLY A 91 -21.33 -3.70 -6.11
C GLY A 91 -20.33 -3.38 -7.23
N GLY A 92 -19.05 -3.70 -7.04
CA GLY A 92 -18.00 -3.40 -8.01
C GLY A 92 -16.63 -3.21 -7.38
N SER A 93 -15.68 -2.72 -8.17
CA SER A 93 -14.30 -2.44 -7.72
C SER A 93 -13.83 -1.07 -8.17
N VAL A 94 -12.87 -0.52 -7.44
CA VAL A 94 -12.14 0.69 -7.83
C VAL A 94 -10.65 0.39 -7.73
N GLY A 95 -9.97 0.45 -8.87
CA GLY A 95 -8.51 0.34 -8.97
C GLY A 95 -7.87 1.71 -9.13
N TYR A 96 -6.75 1.92 -8.44
CA TYR A 96 -5.89 3.10 -8.55
C TYR A 96 -4.50 2.61 -8.96
N THR A 97 -4.05 2.95 -10.15
CA THR A 97 -2.71 2.60 -10.64
C THR A 97 -1.85 3.84 -10.67
N ILE A 98 -0.70 3.80 -10.02
CA ILE A 98 0.30 4.87 -10.02
C ILE A 98 1.57 4.32 -10.64
N ASP A 99 2.03 4.94 -11.72
CA ASP A 99 3.32 4.59 -12.34
C ASP A 99 4.50 5.33 -11.69
N GLU A 100 5.72 4.99 -12.10
CA GLU A 100 6.96 5.61 -11.59
C GLU A 100 7.08 7.11 -11.89
N SER A 101 6.33 7.63 -12.88
CA SER A 101 6.28 9.06 -13.18
C SER A 101 5.32 9.84 -12.26
N GLY A 102 4.55 9.12 -11.42
CA GLY A 102 3.49 9.70 -10.60
C GLY A 102 2.18 9.89 -11.36
N THR A 103 2.02 9.31 -12.56
CA THR A 103 0.73 9.38 -13.28
C THR A 103 -0.27 8.43 -12.60
N LEU A 104 -1.44 8.95 -12.28
CA LEU A 104 -2.55 8.21 -11.69
C LEU A 104 -3.59 7.84 -12.76
N ALA A 105 -3.96 6.57 -12.80
CA ALA A 105 -5.14 6.09 -13.51
C ALA A 105 -6.10 5.44 -12.51
N ILE A 106 -7.37 5.87 -12.54
CA ILE A 106 -8.43 5.28 -11.72
C ILE A 106 -9.42 4.59 -12.64
N ARG A 107 -9.78 3.35 -12.29
CA ARG A 107 -10.81 2.58 -12.97
C ARG A 107 -11.81 2.06 -11.97
N ALA A 108 -13.02 2.60 -12.01
CA ALA A 108 -14.17 2.08 -11.28
C ALA A 108 -15.01 1.20 -12.20
N THR A 109 -15.45 0.06 -11.68
CA THR A 109 -16.37 -0.88 -12.35
C THR A 109 -17.61 -1.10 -11.49
N GLY A 110 -18.69 -1.61 -12.11
CA GLY A 110 -19.98 -1.81 -11.46
C GLY A 110 -20.96 -0.67 -11.75
N ALA A 111 -21.88 -0.41 -10.81
CA ALA A 111 -22.97 0.55 -11.00
C ALA A 111 -22.48 1.99 -11.31
N ASN A 112 -21.33 2.38 -10.75
CA ASN A 112 -20.73 3.71 -10.93
C ASN A 112 -19.44 3.63 -11.77
N SER A 113 -19.50 2.90 -12.89
CA SER A 113 -18.34 2.73 -13.77
C SER A 113 -17.85 4.07 -14.32
N ARG A 114 -16.58 4.40 -14.06
CA ARG A 114 -15.92 5.61 -14.54
C ARG A 114 -14.41 5.39 -14.62
N ASN A 115 -13.78 6.15 -15.51
CA ASN A 115 -12.33 6.22 -15.60
C ASN A 115 -11.91 7.66 -15.31
N GLU A 116 -10.86 7.82 -14.51
CA GLU A 116 -10.35 9.13 -14.13
C GLU A 116 -8.82 9.10 -14.24
N ARG A 117 -8.21 10.27 -14.43
CA ARG A 117 -6.75 10.42 -14.47
C ARG A 117 -6.32 11.57 -13.58
N GLY A 118 -5.07 11.50 -13.17
CA GLY A 118 -4.49 12.50 -12.30
C GLY A 118 -2.99 12.36 -12.18
N THR A 119 -2.44 13.11 -11.24
CA THR A 119 -1.03 13.07 -10.89
C THR A 119 -0.89 12.86 -9.39
N CYS A 120 0.21 12.25 -8.97
CA CYS A 120 0.56 12.02 -7.58
C CYS A 120 1.97 12.50 -7.29
N THR A 121 2.17 13.05 -6.10
CA THR A 121 3.49 13.23 -5.50
C THR A 121 3.69 12.24 -4.37
N VAL A 122 4.90 11.69 -4.24
CA VAL A 122 5.23 10.74 -3.17
C VAL A 122 6.02 11.42 -2.06
N SER A 123 5.65 11.14 -0.81
CA SER A 123 6.38 11.52 0.41
C SER A 123 6.67 10.32 1.30
#